data_AF-A0A958FCZ5-F1
#
_entry.id   AF-A0A958FCZ5-F1
#
_cell.length_a   1.000
_cell.length_b   1.000
_cell.length_c   1.000
_cell.angle_alpha   90.00
_cell.angle_beta   90.00
_cell.angle_gamma   90.00
#
_symmetry.space_group_name_H-M   'P 1'
#
loop_
_entity.id
_entity.type
_entity.pdbx_description
1 polymer ?
#
loop_
_entity_poly.entity_id
_entity_poly.type
_entity_poly.pdbx_seq_one_letter_code
_entity_poly.pdbx_strand_id
1 'polypeptide(L)'
;MGQTVSFIIQKGGCGKTTATANTASYLALQGYRVLAIDMDPQGNLTQHFGYDTDNLAYSLVHLFTEKNSFEEVVLKRDEHLHILPNNIEMTSVEFSLYKSFSREYILRDVLAPVSNEYDFILIDCPPNLGILSVNALVASTEFILVVSPEFFPMRAIKPLYETYLMVKSKLNRTLKFKGVVMSMCDFRTRHAQEVRKILEKNFPHKLYKSYIRNSVSLKEASSHGKSIFEYDAASTGAFDYQNFVEEFLRDHAGARQKKAFYEAHFHQLPAHEQEEIIQFAMQNLSNYNRSRLDYLEEEPILREALLIERNKILEKLFPYREHSTANQRP
;
A
#
# COMPACT_ATOMS: atom_id res chain seq x y z
N MET A 1 14.12 -9.19 5.70
CA MET A 1 13.08 -8.49 6.48
C MET A 1 12.17 -7.76 5.52
N GLY A 2 10.86 -7.99 5.62
CA GLY A 2 9.86 -7.29 4.81
C GLY A 2 9.84 -5.78 5.06
N GLN A 3 9.22 -5.03 4.15
CA GLN A 3 9.03 -3.59 4.32
C GLN A 3 7.74 -3.33 5.09
N THR A 4 7.82 -2.62 6.22
CA THR A 4 6.65 -2.22 7.01
C THR A 4 6.33 -0.75 6.72
N VAL A 5 5.21 -0.51 6.04
CA VAL A 5 4.84 0.81 5.51
C VAL A 5 3.55 1.30 6.14
N SER A 6 3.63 2.37 6.92
CA SER A 6 2.43 3.04 7.43
C SER A 6 1.85 4.01 6.41
N PHE A 7 0.55 3.92 6.14
CA PHE A 7 -0.21 4.94 5.43
C PHE A 7 -0.80 5.90 6.46
N ILE A 8 -0.40 7.17 6.39
CA ILE A 8 -0.72 8.17 7.42
C ILE A 8 -1.45 9.35 6.82
N ILE A 9 -2.34 9.90 7.65
CA ILE A 9 -3.01 11.16 7.37
C ILE A 9 -3.20 11.99 8.63
N GLN A 10 -3.76 13.18 8.46
CA GLN A 10 -4.13 14.08 9.55
C GLN A 10 -5.59 14.55 9.53
N LYS A 11 -6.39 14.10 8.57
CA LYS A 11 -7.85 14.26 8.60
C LYS A 11 -8.52 13.04 7.97
N GLY A 12 -9.65 12.63 8.56
CA GLY A 12 -10.48 11.56 8.03
C GLY A 12 -10.99 11.87 6.62
N GLY A 13 -11.22 10.82 5.82
CA GLY A 13 -11.86 10.96 4.51
C GLY A 13 -10.96 11.28 3.33
N CYS A 14 -9.62 11.20 3.44
CA CYS A 14 -8.74 11.38 2.28
C CYS A 14 -8.28 10.07 1.61
N GLY A 15 -8.99 8.96 1.81
CA GLY A 15 -8.76 7.71 1.05
C GLY A 15 -7.53 6.92 1.48
N LYS A 16 -7.05 7.11 2.71
CA LYS A 16 -5.95 6.34 3.32
C LYS A 16 -6.27 4.84 3.35
N THR A 17 -7.41 4.45 3.92
CA THR A 17 -7.87 3.06 3.96
C THR A 17 -7.98 2.46 2.56
N THR A 18 -8.58 3.21 1.62
CA THR A 18 -8.64 2.81 0.21
C THR A 18 -7.24 2.64 -0.38
N ALA A 19 -6.30 3.52 -0.07
CA ALA A 19 -4.92 3.41 -0.53
C ALA A 19 -4.21 2.18 0.06
N THR A 20 -4.35 1.94 1.36
CA THR A 20 -3.77 0.77 2.03
C THR A 20 -4.32 -0.52 1.42
N ALA A 21 -5.65 -0.63 1.30
CA ALA A 21 -6.30 -1.84 0.79
C ALA A 21 -5.93 -2.15 -0.67
N ASN A 22 -5.98 -1.15 -1.55
CA ASN A 22 -5.68 -1.35 -2.96
C ASN A 22 -4.19 -1.52 -3.22
N THR A 23 -3.32 -0.87 -2.44
CA THR A 23 -1.88 -1.16 -2.49
C THR A 23 -1.59 -2.59 -2.05
N ALA A 24 -2.20 -3.04 -0.96
CA ALA A 24 -2.04 -4.41 -0.48
C ALA A 24 -2.49 -5.44 -1.53
N SER A 25 -3.66 -5.20 -2.11
CA SER A 25 -4.26 -6.09 -3.12
C SER A 25 -3.41 -6.16 -4.38
N TYR A 26 -2.92 -5.03 -4.89
CA TYR A 26 -2.06 -5.04 -6.07
C TYR A 26 -0.72 -5.73 -5.79
N LEU A 27 -0.08 -5.49 -4.64
CA LEU A 27 1.14 -6.18 -4.26
C LEU A 27 0.93 -7.70 -4.17
N ALA A 28 -0.18 -8.15 -3.58
CA ALA A 28 -0.53 -9.57 -3.54
C ALA A 28 -0.78 -10.16 -4.93
N LEU A 29 -1.44 -9.43 -5.83
CA LEU A 29 -1.61 -9.82 -7.25
C LEU A 29 -0.26 -9.88 -8.00
N GLN A 30 0.73 -9.11 -7.58
CA GLN A 30 2.11 -9.21 -8.04
C GLN A 30 2.89 -10.31 -7.31
N GLY A 31 2.22 -11.26 -6.66
CA GLY A 31 2.86 -12.40 -6.00
C GLY A 31 3.71 -12.04 -4.78
N TYR A 32 3.49 -10.89 -4.12
CA TYR A 32 4.13 -10.57 -2.84
C TYR A 32 3.29 -11.07 -1.66
N ARG A 33 3.92 -11.37 -0.52
CA ARG A 33 3.26 -11.85 0.70
C ARG A 33 3.02 -10.59 1.49
N VAL A 34 1.75 -10.24 1.64
CA VAL A 34 1.31 -8.96 2.15
C VAL A 34 0.47 -9.17 3.40
N LEU A 35 0.82 -8.44 4.44
CA LEU A 35 -0.03 -8.27 5.61
C LEU A 35 -0.59 -6.85 5.60
N ALA A 36 -1.91 -6.69 5.54
CA ALA A 36 -2.56 -5.40 5.73
C ALA A 36 -3.10 -5.32 7.17
N ILE A 37 -2.73 -4.28 7.91
CA ILE A 37 -3.07 -4.11 9.33
C ILE A 37 -4.01 -2.93 9.48
N ASP A 38 -5.17 -3.17 10.08
CA ASP A 38 -6.08 -2.11 10.50
C ASP A 38 -5.68 -1.61 11.89
N MET A 39 -5.19 -0.37 12.00
CA MET A 39 -4.88 0.26 13.29
C MET A 39 -5.96 1.25 13.73
N ASP A 40 -6.99 1.47 12.90
CA ASP A 40 -8.07 2.40 13.22
C ASP A 40 -9.17 1.66 13.99
N PRO A 41 -9.56 2.07 15.21
CA PRO A 41 -10.67 1.46 15.93
C PRO A 41 -11.99 1.48 15.15
N GLN A 42 -12.13 2.33 14.12
CA GLN A 42 -13.30 2.29 13.25
C GLN A 42 -13.37 1.03 12.37
N GLY A 43 -12.30 0.26 12.24
CA GLY A 43 -12.31 -1.01 11.51
C GLY A 43 -12.50 -0.86 9.99
N ASN A 44 -12.26 0.34 9.43
CA ASN A 44 -12.59 0.64 8.04
C ASN A 44 -11.80 -0.23 7.05
N LEU A 45 -10.55 -0.57 7.34
CA LEU A 45 -9.77 -1.46 6.46
C LEU A 45 -10.31 -2.88 6.51
N THR A 46 -10.66 -3.33 7.70
CA THR A 46 -11.27 -4.64 7.95
C THR A 46 -12.57 -4.78 7.15
N GLN A 47 -13.46 -3.78 7.25
CA GLN A 47 -14.70 -3.71 6.47
C GLN A 47 -14.46 -3.58 4.96
N HIS A 48 -13.41 -2.86 4.54
CA HIS A 48 -13.07 -2.72 3.12
C HIS A 48 -12.79 -4.07 2.45
N PHE A 49 -12.26 -5.04 3.19
CA PHE A 49 -12.06 -6.42 2.72
C PHE A 49 -13.27 -7.35 2.92
N GLY A 50 -14.40 -6.80 3.37
CA GLY A 50 -15.66 -7.52 3.50
C GLY A 50 -15.82 -8.30 4.80
N TYR A 51 -14.98 -8.05 5.81
CA TYR A 51 -15.13 -8.66 7.12
C TYR A 51 -16.01 -7.81 8.03
N ASP A 52 -16.97 -8.46 8.68
CA ASP A 52 -17.87 -7.82 9.63
C ASP A 52 -17.16 -7.62 10.98
N THR A 53 -16.92 -6.35 11.33
CA THR A 53 -16.21 -5.93 12.54
C THR A 53 -16.96 -6.24 13.82
N ASP A 54 -18.29 -6.36 13.75
CA ASP A 54 -19.14 -6.63 14.91
C ASP A 54 -19.17 -8.13 15.27
N ASN A 55 -18.79 -8.99 14.32
CA ASN A 55 -18.83 -10.45 14.44
C ASN A 55 -17.43 -11.10 14.32
N LEU A 56 -16.37 -10.35 14.59
CA LEU A 56 -15.01 -10.89 14.65
C LEU A 56 -14.83 -11.76 15.90
N ALA A 57 -14.32 -12.99 15.73
CA ALA A 57 -13.93 -13.84 16.86
C ALA A 57 -12.76 -13.23 17.65
N TYR A 58 -11.75 -12.72 16.92
CA TYR A 58 -10.61 -12.03 17.47
C TYR A 58 -10.25 -10.82 16.60
N SER A 59 -9.59 -9.84 17.21
CA SER A 59 -9.12 -8.62 16.57
C SER A 59 -7.75 -8.22 17.13
N LEU A 60 -7.15 -7.18 16.58
CA LEU A 60 -5.88 -6.62 17.05
C LEU A 60 -5.83 -6.35 18.56
N VAL A 61 -6.98 -6.10 19.19
CA VAL A 61 -7.15 -6.00 20.65
C VAL A 61 -6.56 -7.19 21.40
N HIS A 62 -6.76 -8.39 20.87
CA HIS A 62 -6.35 -9.64 21.51
C HIS A 62 -4.83 -9.82 21.47
N LEU A 63 -4.17 -9.30 20.44
CA LEU A 63 -2.70 -9.25 20.37
C LEU A 63 -2.14 -8.17 21.30
N PHE A 64 -2.78 -7.00 21.33
CA PHE A 64 -2.35 -5.89 22.20
C PHE A 64 -2.52 -6.18 23.69
N THR A 65 -3.36 -7.16 24.03
CA THR A 65 -3.59 -7.61 25.40
C THR A 65 -2.96 -8.97 25.70
N GLU A 66 -2.14 -9.49 24.78
CA GLU A 66 -1.41 -10.77 24.92
C GLU A 66 -2.31 -11.98 25.24
N LYS A 67 -3.55 -11.96 24.74
CA LYS A 67 -4.54 -13.03 24.99
C LYS A 67 -4.49 -14.14 23.96
N ASN A 68 -3.98 -13.85 22.76
CA ASN A 68 -3.97 -14.77 21.62
C ASN A 68 -2.67 -14.65 20.83
N SER A 69 -2.36 -15.71 20.08
CA SER A 69 -1.27 -15.74 19.10
C SER A 69 -1.62 -14.98 17.83
N PHE A 70 -0.60 -14.60 17.04
CA PHE A 70 -0.80 -13.92 15.76
C PHE A 70 -1.65 -14.76 14.80
N GLU A 71 -1.41 -16.07 14.77
CA GLU A 71 -2.05 -17.04 13.88
C GLU A 71 -3.54 -17.21 14.16
N GLU A 72 -3.97 -17.04 15.41
CA GLU A 72 -5.39 -17.09 15.79
C GLU A 72 -6.16 -15.84 15.36
N VAL A 73 -5.47 -14.69 15.27
CA VAL A 73 -6.10 -13.38 15.02
C VAL A 73 -6.08 -13.00 13.54
N VAL A 74 -5.05 -13.41 12.80
CA VAL A 74 -4.89 -13.03 11.39
C VAL A 74 -5.96 -13.68 10.50
N LEU A 75 -6.57 -12.89 9.64
CA LEU A 75 -7.52 -13.35 8.63
C LEU A 75 -6.79 -13.59 7.30
N LYS A 76 -6.88 -14.80 6.76
CA LYS A 76 -6.29 -15.13 5.46
C LYS A 76 -7.30 -14.81 4.36
N ARG A 77 -7.11 -13.70 3.63
CA ARG A 77 -7.96 -13.34 2.49
C ARG A 77 -7.69 -14.26 1.32
N ASP A 78 -6.41 -14.50 1.04
CA ASP A 78 -5.92 -15.49 0.08
C ASP A 78 -4.49 -15.95 0.47
N GLU A 79 -3.79 -16.66 -0.43
CA GLU A 79 -2.42 -17.17 -0.20
C GLU A 79 -1.37 -16.06 -0.04
N HIS A 80 -1.62 -14.87 -0.58
CA HIS A 80 -0.68 -13.77 -0.67
C HIS A 80 -1.10 -12.54 0.13
N LEU A 81 -2.38 -12.41 0.49
CA LEU A 81 -2.91 -11.30 1.28
C LEU A 81 -3.54 -11.81 2.58
N HIS A 82 -2.95 -11.37 3.70
CA HIS A 82 -3.50 -11.55 5.03
C HIS A 82 -3.89 -10.21 5.63
N ILE A 83 -4.90 -10.21 6.49
CA ILE A 83 -5.44 -9.02 7.15
C ILE A 83 -5.33 -9.20 8.66
N LEU A 84 -4.81 -8.20 9.34
CA LEU A 84 -4.91 -8.11 10.80
C LEU A 84 -6.09 -7.20 11.14
N PRO A 85 -7.24 -7.77 11.55
CA PRO A 85 -8.47 -7.03 11.66
C PRO A 85 -8.53 -6.20 12.94
N ASN A 86 -9.36 -5.17 12.94
CA ASN A 86 -9.59 -4.32 14.10
C ASN A 86 -11.07 -3.96 14.25
N ASN A 87 -11.45 -3.54 15.45
CA ASN A 87 -12.81 -3.16 15.78
C ASN A 87 -12.84 -2.07 16.87
N ILE A 88 -14.05 -1.61 17.19
CA ILE A 88 -14.27 -0.46 18.09
C ILE A 88 -13.74 -0.69 19.51
N GLU A 89 -13.61 -1.95 19.95
CA GLU A 89 -13.06 -2.34 21.25
C GLU A 89 -11.63 -1.83 21.46
N MET A 90 -10.88 -1.61 20.37
CA MET A 90 -9.54 -1.01 20.43
C MET A 90 -9.54 0.39 21.07
N THR A 91 -10.67 1.10 21.05
CA THR A 91 -10.80 2.39 21.75
C THR A 91 -10.58 2.26 23.27
N SER A 92 -11.09 1.18 23.87
CA SER A 92 -10.92 0.92 25.31
C SER A 92 -9.48 0.49 25.65
N VAL A 93 -8.85 -0.28 24.75
CA VAL A 93 -7.44 -0.63 24.85
C VAL A 93 -6.58 0.62 24.74
N GLU A 94 -6.82 1.47 23.75
CA GLU A 94 -6.09 2.72 23.53
C GLU A 94 -6.05 3.58 24.80
N PHE A 95 -7.19 3.75 25.47
CA PHE A 95 -7.25 4.49 26.73
C PHE A 95 -6.38 3.87 27.84
N SER A 96 -6.37 2.53 27.91
CA SER A 96 -5.58 1.77 28.88
C SER A 96 -4.07 1.81 28.58
N LEU A 97 -3.70 1.90 27.30
CA LEU A 97 -2.30 2.02 26.87
C LEU A 97 -1.61 3.26 27.45
N TYR A 98 -2.32 4.37 27.65
CA TYR A 98 -1.75 5.59 28.25
C TYR A 98 -1.19 5.40 29.67
N LYS A 99 -1.49 4.29 30.35
CA LYS A 99 -0.93 3.97 31.66
C LYS A 99 0.17 2.90 31.61
N SER A 100 0.37 2.29 30.45
CA SER A 100 1.27 1.15 30.26
C SER A 100 2.69 1.61 29.96
N PHE A 101 3.68 0.86 30.48
CA PHE A 101 5.09 1.05 30.15
C PHE A 101 5.38 0.50 28.75
N SER A 102 6.31 1.12 28.00
CA SER A 102 6.68 0.71 26.63
C SER A 102 5.51 0.59 25.64
N ARG A 103 4.39 1.26 25.93
CA ARG A 103 3.15 1.24 25.15
C ARG A 103 3.31 1.61 23.67
N GLU A 104 4.39 2.29 23.32
CA GLU A 104 4.70 2.70 21.94
C GLU A 104 5.23 1.55 21.07
N TYR A 105 5.64 0.44 21.68
CA TYR A 105 6.34 -0.66 21.00
C TYR A 105 5.49 -1.91 20.76
N ILE A 106 4.23 -1.92 21.24
CA ILE A 106 3.40 -3.13 21.26
C ILE A 106 3.25 -3.73 19.86
N LEU A 107 2.88 -2.92 18.86
CA LEU A 107 2.73 -3.45 17.49
C LEU A 107 4.05 -3.98 16.92
N ARG A 108 5.18 -3.33 17.22
CA ARG A 108 6.50 -3.81 16.78
C ARG A 108 6.79 -5.19 17.36
N ASP A 109 6.48 -5.38 18.64
CA ASP A 109 6.77 -6.62 19.36
C ASP A 109 5.81 -7.74 18.91
N VAL A 110 4.54 -7.42 18.62
CA VAL A 110 3.57 -8.33 17.99
C VAL A 110 4.04 -8.80 16.60
N LEU A 111 4.63 -7.90 15.80
CA LEU A 111 5.05 -8.22 14.43
C LEU A 111 6.44 -8.85 14.34
N ALA A 112 7.27 -8.74 15.38
CA ALA A 112 8.65 -9.22 15.35
C ALA A 112 8.76 -10.72 14.96
N PRO A 113 7.95 -11.64 15.52
CA PRO A 113 8.03 -13.07 15.19
C PRO A 113 7.71 -13.40 13.73
N VAL A 114 6.76 -12.66 13.12
CA VAL A 114 6.21 -12.95 11.79
C VAL A 114 6.76 -12.04 10.69
N SER A 115 7.61 -11.07 11.03
CA SER A 115 8.13 -10.06 10.10
C SER A 115 8.88 -10.60 8.88
N ASN A 116 9.37 -11.84 8.93
CA ASN A 116 10.05 -12.51 7.82
C ASN A 116 9.11 -13.34 6.93
N GLU A 117 7.85 -13.50 7.32
CA GLU A 117 6.83 -14.21 6.53
C GLU A 117 6.20 -13.33 5.46
N TYR A 118 6.31 -12.01 5.61
CA TYR A 118 5.74 -11.03 4.69
C TYR A 118 6.84 -10.25 3.98
N ASP A 119 6.66 -10.01 2.69
CA ASP A 119 7.51 -9.12 1.92
C ASP A 119 7.12 -7.65 2.18
N PHE A 120 5.82 -7.41 2.39
CA PHE A 120 5.25 -6.12 2.75
C PHE A 120 4.25 -6.22 3.90
N ILE A 121 4.36 -5.32 4.87
CA ILE A 121 3.36 -5.11 5.92
C ILE A 121 2.84 -3.69 5.76
N LEU A 122 1.57 -3.51 5.39
CA LEU A 122 0.97 -2.20 5.18
C LEU A 122 0.05 -1.87 6.36
N ILE A 123 0.25 -0.72 6.99
CA ILE A 123 -0.50 -0.33 8.19
C ILE A 123 -1.42 0.84 7.87
N ASP A 124 -2.73 0.64 8.05
CA ASP A 124 -3.74 1.69 7.94
C ASP A 124 -3.89 2.43 9.27
N CYS A 125 -3.19 3.56 9.44
CA CYS A 125 -3.17 4.29 10.71
C CYS A 125 -4.49 5.02 10.99
N PRO A 126 -4.89 5.26 12.24
CA PRO A 126 -6.04 6.11 12.55
C PRO A 126 -5.81 7.57 12.09
N PRO A 127 -6.87 8.38 11.90
CA PRO A 127 -6.76 9.79 11.48
C PRO A 127 -6.10 10.68 12.55
N ASN A 128 -6.01 10.19 13.79
CA ASN A 128 -5.48 10.89 14.93
C ASN A 128 -4.01 10.52 15.13
N LEU A 129 -3.13 11.48 15.41
CA LEU A 129 -1.71 11.22 15.73
C LEU A 129 -1.52 10.81 17.20
N GLY A 130 -2.40 9.92 17.70
CA GLY A 130 -2.38 9.36 19.06
C GLY A 130 -1.44 8.16 19.22
N ILE A 131 -1.60 7.42 20.32
CA ILE A 131 -0.71 6.30 20.67
C ILE A 131 -0.75 5.15 19.65
N LEU A 132 -1.89 4.92 18.99
CA LEU A 132 -2.01 3.92 17.92
C LEU A 132 -1.19 4.31 16.67
N SER A 133 -1.24 5.57 16.26
CA SER A 133 -0.39 6.08 15.17
C SER A 133 1.09 6.04 15.53
N VAL A 134 1.45 6.28 16.79
CA VAL A 134 2.83 6.11 17.27
C VAL A 134 3.27 4.65 17.19
N ASN A 135 2.44 3.69 17.63
CA ASN A 135 2.72 2.26 17.51
C ASN A 135 2.98 1.85 16.05
N ALA A 136 2.12 2.31 15.13
CA ALA A 136 2.30 2.07 13.71
C ALA A 136 3.65 2.60 13.19
N LEU A 137 4.01 3.84 13.54
CA LEU A 137 5.28 4.45 13.14
C LEU A 137 6.51 3.78 13.77
N VAL A 138 6.38 3.28 15.00
CA VAL A 138 7.46 2.55 15.69
C VAL A 138 7.69 1.17 15.06
N ALA A 139 6.64 0.50 14.61
CA ALA A 139 6.74 -0.78 13.90
C ALA A 139 7.21 -0.63 12.43
N SER A 140 7.06 0.55 11.85
CA SER A 140 7.33 0.80 10.43
C SER A 140 8.79 1.03 10.06
N THR A 141 9.19 0.52 8.90
CA THR A 141 10.46 0.90 8.24
C THR A 141 10.32 2.25 7.55
N GLU A 142 9.15 2.53 7.00
CA GLU A 142 8.84 3.81 6.35
C GLU A 142 7.36 4.17 6.43
N PHE A 143 7.02 5.39 6.04
CA PHE A 143 5.62 5.82 5.96
C PHE A 143 5.35 6.68 4.73
N ILE A 144 4.11 6.59 4.25
CA ILE A 144 3.56 7.35 3.12
C ILE A 144 2.47 8.27 3.63
N LEU A 145 2.45 9.50 3.12
CA LEU A 145 1.38 10.45 3.36
C LEU A 145 0.37 10.40 2.23
N VAL A 146 -0.88 10.17 2.57
CA VAL A 146 -2.00 10.23 1.63
C VAL A 146 -2.63 11.62 1.75
N VAL A 147 -2.72 12.35 0.64
CA VAL A 147 -3.20 13.74 0.63
C VAL A 147 -4.31 13.92 -0.40
N SER A 148 -5.48 14.39 0.03
CA SER A 148 -6.51 14.87 -0.89
C SER A 148 -6.47 16.39 -0.99
N PRO A 149 -6.55 16.99 -2.20
CA PRO A 149 -6.61 18.44 -2.37
C PRO A 149 -7.69 19.12 -1.54
N GLU A 150 -8.89 18.53 -1.47
CA GLU A 150 -10.04 19.10 -0.74
C GLU A 150 -9.80 19.20 0.77
N PHE A 151 -8.98 18.29 1.29
CA PHE A 151 -8.74 18.13 2.72
C PHE A 151 -7.32 18.51 3.13
N PHE A 152 -6.64 19.34 2.33
CA PHE A 152 -5.26 19.75 2.55
C PHE A 152 -5.11 21.17 3.14
N PRO A 153 -5.36 21.38 4.45
CA PRO A 153 -4.84 22.57 5.09
C PRO A 153 -3.34 22.36 5.31
N MET A 154 -2.49 23.20 4.73
CA MET A 154 -1.04 23.21 5.00
C MET A 154 -0.69 23.22 6.50
N ARG A 155 -1.58 23.76 7.34
CA ARG A 155 -1.47 23.74 8.81
C ARG A 155 -1.43 22.32 9.39
N ALA A 156 -1.94 21.36 8.65
CA ALA A 156 -1.93 19.97 9.03
C ALA A 156 -0.46 19.50 9.13
N ILE A 157 0.35 19.62 8.07
CA ILE A 157 1.67 18.96 7.98
C ILE A 157 2.59 19.13 9.20
N LYS A 158 2.51 20.26 9.91
CA LYS A 158 3.36 20.56 11.07
C LYS A 158 3.22 19.52 12.22
N PRO A 159 2.04 19.30 12.85
CA PRO A 159 1.87 18.25 13.86
C PRO A 159 2.36 16.85 13.46
N LEU A 160 2.14 16.48 12.20
CA LEU A 160 2.63 15.21 11.65
C LEU A 160 4.16 15.18 11.60
N TYR A 161 4.80 16.25 11.13
CA TYR A 161 6.25 16.36 11.08
C TYR A 161 6.87 16.34 12.49
N GLU A 162 6.26 17.03 13.46
CA GLU A 162 6.67 17.00 14.86
C GLU A 162 6.58 15.59 15.45
N THR A 163 5.48 14.89 15.18
CA THR A 163 5.29 13.48 15.60
C THR A 163 6.34 12.58 14.97
N TYR A 164 6.58 12.72 13.66
CA TYR A 164 7.62 11.97 12.95
C TYR A 164 9.02 12.21 13.55
N LEU A 165 9.40 13.47 13.82
CA LEU A 165 10.70 13.78 14.42
C LEU A 165 10.83 13.20 15.82
N MET A 166 9.76 13.23 16.62
CA MET A 166 9.72 12.62 17.94
C MET A 166 9.93 11.11 17.86
N VAL A 167 9.16 10.41 17.02
CA VAL A 167 9.29 8.95 16.84
C VAL A 167 10.69 8.63 16.34
N LYS A 168 11.18 9.33 15.31
CA LYS A 168 12.50 9.08 14.72
C LYS A 168 13.64 9.29 15.71
N SER A 169 13.60 10.33 16.52
CA SER A 169 14.69 10.63 17.45
C SER A 169 14.70 9.72 18.68
N LYS A 170 13.52 9.33 19.19
CA LYS A 170 13.38 8.67 20.49
C LYS A 170 13.03 7.18 20.42
N LEU A 171 12.29 6.74 19.40
CA LEU A 171 11.63 5.42 19.40
C LEU A 171 12.08 4.53 18.23
N ASN A 172 12.21 5.09 17.02
CA ASN A 172 12.57 4.36 15.80
C ASN A 172 13.50 5.19 14.90
N ARG A 173 14.81 5.11 15.16
CA ARG A 173 15.84 5.88 14.43
C ARG A 173 15.93 5.55 12.94
N THR A 174 15.46 4.38 12.55
CA THR A 174 15.52 3.88 11.17
C THR A 174 14.33 4.30 10.33
N LEU A 175 13.27 4.86 10.94
CA LEU A 175 12.06 5.30 10.24
C LEU A 175 12.38 6.28 9.10
N LYS A 176 11.91 5.94 7.90
CA LYS A 176 12.08 6.76 6.70
C LYS A 176 10.76 7.39 6.28
N PHE A 177 10.81 8.66 5.91
CA PHE A 177 9.72 9.26 5.17
C PHE A 177 9.83 8.83 3.70
N LYS A 178 8.89 8.00 3.24
CA LYS A 178 8.93 7.41 1.91
C LYS A 178 8.49 8.42 0.86
N GLY A 179 7.28 8.96 1.01
CA GLY A 179 6.77 9.97 0.09
C GLY A 179 5.32 10.39 0.37
N VAL A 180 4.78 11.18 -0.54
CA VAL A 180 3.41 11.69 -0.55
C VAL A 180 2.71 11.17 -1.81
N VAL A 181 1.55 10.55 -1.65
CA VAL A 181 0.64 10.21 -2.77
C VAL A 181 -0.59 11.10 -2.69
N MET A 182 -0.99 11.67 -3.82
CA MET A 182 -2.22 12.44 -3.89
C MET A 182 -3.41 11.53 -4.22
N SER A 183 -4.51 11.68 -3.50
CA SER A 183 -5.74 10.90 -3.65
C SER A 183 -6.93 11.79 -3.98
N MET A 184 -7.99 11.18 -4.53
CA MET A 184 -9.24 11.86 -4.90
C MET A 184 -9.04 13.16 -5.68
N CYS A 185 -8.09 13.13 -6.62
CA CYS A 185 -7.70 14.32 -7.38
C CYS A 185 -8.61 14.57 -8.57
N ASP A 186 -8.96 15.84 -8.79
CA ASP A 186 -9.46 16.35 -10.06
C ASP A 186 -8.57 17.50 -10.56
N PHE A 187 -7.60 17.17 -11.41
CA PHE A 187 -6.66 18.14 -11.97
C PHE A 187 -7.26 19.08 -13.02
N ARG A 188 -8.55 18.95 -13.35
CA ARG A 188 -9.27 20.00 -14.09
C ARG A 188 -9.52 21.23 -13.22
N THR A 189 -9.47 21.08 -11.89
CA THR A 189 -9.64 22.18 -10.94
C THR A 189 -8.31 22.90 -10.68
N ARG A 190 -8.37 24.23 -10.53
CA ARG A 190 -7.20 25.04 -10.13
C ARG A 190 -6.69 24.67 -8.74
N HIS A 191 -7.61 24.36 -7.81
CA HIS A 191 -7.27 23.99 -6.44
C HIS A 191 -6.37 22.75 -6.37
N ALA A 192 -6.70 21.67 -7.10
CA ALA A 192 -5.85 20.48 -7.12
C ALA A 192 -4.45 20.75 -7.70
N GLN A 193 -4.36 21.58 -8.74
CA GLN A 193 -3.09 21.99 -9.33
C GLN A 193 -2.25 22.84 -8.36
N GLU A 194 -2.87 23.76 -7.63
CA GLU A 194 -2.20 24.59 -6.62
C GLU A 194 -1.67 23.75 -5.45
N VAL A 195 -2.50 22.83 -4.92
CA VAL A 195 -2.08 21.90 -3.88
C VAL A 195 -0.88 21.06 -4.34
N ARG A 196 -0.91 20.54 -5.59
CA ARG A 196 0.23 19.79 -6.15
C ARG A 196 1.50 20.63 -6.18
N LYS A 197 1.46 21.88 -6.67
CA LYS A 197 2.63 22.77 -6.69
C LYS A 197 3.19 23.02 -5.29
N ILE A 198 2.32 23.17 -4.30
CA ILE A 198 2.72 23.34 -2.89
C ILE A 198 3.42 22.07 -2.39
N LEU A 199 2.86 20.89 -2.66
CA LEU A 199 3.47 19.61 -2.27
C LEU A 199 4.82 19.39 -2.96
N GLU A 200 4.93 19.68 -4.26
CA GLU A 200 6.18 19.60 -5.01
C GLU A 200 7.27 20.49 -4.41
N LYS A 201 6.91 21.71 -3.99
CA LYS A 201 7.83 22.66 -3.34
C LYS A 201 8.28 22.19 -1.96
N ASN A 202 7.38 21.62 -1.15
CA ASN A 202 7.67 21.24 0.24
C ASN A 202 8.30 19.83 0.35
N PHE A 203 8.02 18.95 -0.60
CA PHE A 203 8.47 17.56 -0.62
C PHE A 203 9.16 17.22 -1.95
N PRO A 204 10.22 17.94 -2.33
CA PRO A 204 10.92 17.69 -3.57
C PRO A 204 11.46 16.26 -3.58
N HIS A 205 11.27 15.54 -4.70
CA HIS A 205 11.65 14.12 -4.87
C HIS A 205 10.96 13.13 -3.93
N LYS A 206 9.95 13.58 -3.17
CA LYS A 206 9.15 12.75 -2.25
C LYS A 206 7.67 12.72 -2.64
N LEU A 207 7.24 13.57 -3.57
CA LEU A 207 5.92 13.47 -4.17
C LEU A 207 5.93 12.40 -5.27
N TYR A 208 5.03 11.43 -5.17
CA TYR A 208 4.78 10.47 -6.25
C TYR A 208 4.23 11.18 -7.49
N LYS A 209 4.71 10.78 -8.67
CA LYS A 209 4.23 11.34 -9.95
C LYS A 209 2.80 10.90 -10.21
N SER A 210 2.52 9.62 -9.93
CA SER A 210 1.21 9.00 -9.91
C SER A 210 0.29 9.62 -8.85
N TYR A 211 -1.00 9.57 -9.11
CA TYR A 211 -2.04 10.08 -8.23
C TYR A 211 -3.33 9.29 -8.47
N ILE A 212 -4.21 9.30 -7.47
CA ILE A 212 -5.49 8.60 -7.54
C ILE A 212 -6.58 9.61 -7.85
N ARG A 213 -7.30 9.41 -8.97
CA ARG A 213 -8.45 10.24 -9.35
C ARG A 213 -9.65 9.94 -8.45
N ASN A 214 -10.59 10.88 -8.39
CA ASN A 214 -11.89 10.59 -7.80
C ASN A 214 -12.62 9.56 -8.70
N SER A 215 -12.96 8.40 -8.12
CA SER A 215 -13.62 7.31 -8.84
C SER A 215 -14.83 6.79 -8.07
N VAL A 216 -15.96 6.64 -8.76
CA VAL A 216 -17.16 5.99 -8.22
C VAL A 216 -16.89 4.51 -7.95
N SER A 217 -16.17 3.83 -8.85
CA SER A 217 -15.84 2.41 -8.71
C SER A 217 -15.03 2.10 -7.44
N LEU A 218 -14.18 3.03 -6.98
CA LEU A 218 -13.45 2.87 -5.72
C LEU A 218 -14.36 2.89 -4.49
N LYS A 219 -15.41 3.73 -4.52
CA LYS A 219 -16.39 3.82 -3.43
C LYS A 219 -17.27 2.57 -3.41
N GLU A 220 -17.74 2.14 -4.57
CA GLU A 220 -18.55 0.93 -4.71
C GLU A 220 -17.76 -0.31 -4.29
N ALA A 221 -16.52 -0.48 -4.76
CA ALA A 221 -15.64 -1.58 -4.36
C ALA A 221 -15.55 -1.70 -2.82
N SER A 222 -15.26 -0.58 -2.14
CA SER A 222 -15.23 -0.52 -0.69
C SER A 222 -16.55 -0.94 -0.04
N SER A 223 -17.70 -0.48 -0.55
CA SER A 223 -19.02 -0.87 -0.01
C SER A 223 -19.39 -2.33 -0.26
N HIS A 224 -18.77 -2.96 -1.25
CA HIS A 224 -18.94 -4.37 -1.56
C HIS A 224 -17.91 -5.28 -0.86
N GLY A 225 -17.05 -4.74 0.01
CA GLY A 225 -16.03 -5.52 0.70
C GLY A 225 -14.97 -6.09 -0.25
N LYS A 226 -14.64 -5.33 -1.31
CA LYS A 226 -13.73 -5.73 -2.37
C LYS A 226 -12.70 -4.63 -2.62
N SER A 227 -11.48 -5.04 -2.94
CA SER A 227 -10.51 -4.17 -3.60
C SER A 227 -11.01 -3.77 -4.99
N ILE A 228 -10.42 -2.71 -5.55
CA ILE A 228 -10.76 -2.26 -6.90
C ILE A 228 -10.45 -3.31 -7.95
N PHE A 229 -9.45 -4.16 -7.71
CA PHE A 229 -9.06 -5.21 -8.64
C PHE A 229 -10.01 -6.41 -8.61
N GLU A 230 -10.66 -6.67 -7.48
CA GLU A 230 -11.72 -7.68 -7.37
C GLU A 230 -13.09 -7.16 -7.86
N TYR A 231 -13.31 -5.84 -7.78
CA TYR A 231 -14.58 -5.21 -8.16
C TYR A 231 -14.62 -4.82 -9.64
N ASP A 232 -13.64 -4.03 -10.10
CA ASP A 232 -13.55 -3.52 -11.47
C ASP A 232 -12.08 -3.24 -11.85
N ALA A 233 -11.38 -4.30 -12.25
CA ALA A 233 -9.97 -4.26 -12.65
C ALA A 233 -9.70 -3.39 -13.89
N ALA A 234 -10.73 -3.11 -14.71
CA ALA A 234 -10.59 -2.27 -15.91
C ALA A 234 -10.82 -0.77 -15.62
N SER A 235 -11.24 -0.42 -14.40
CA SER A 235 -11.55 0.95 -14.03
C SER A 235 -10.34 1.89 -14.01
N THR A 236 -10.64 3.19 -14.08
CA THR A 236 -9.62 4.24 -13.86
C THR A 236 -8.97 4.15 -12.49
N GLY A 237 -9.73 3.75 -11.45
CA GLY A 237 -9.21 3.55 -10.10
C GLY A 237 -8.19 2.40 -10.02
N ALA A 238 -8.48 1.27 -10.67
CA ALA A 238 -7.53 0.15 -10.77
C ALA A 238 -6.24 0.58 -11.47
N PHE A 239 -6.36 1.29 -12.59
CA PHE A 239 -5.20 1.82 -13.31
C PHE A 239 -4.37 2.81 -12.48
N ASP A 240 -5.02 3.72 -11.74
CA ASP A 240 -4.32 4.70 -10.91
C ASP A 240 -3.53 4.03 -9.78
N TYR A 241 -4.14 3.04 -9.11
CA TYR A 241 -3.45 2.28 -8.07
C TYR A 241 -2.33 1.41 -8.62
N GLN A 242 -2.53 0.77 -9.77
CA GLN A 242 -1.47 0.03 -10.46
C GLN A 242 -0.22 0.91 -10.63
N ASN A 243 -0.36 2.07 -11.30
CA ASN A 243 0.75 2.99 -11.53
C ASN A 243 1.42 3.47 -10.23
N PHE A 244 0.61 3.78 -9.21
CA PHE A 244 1.12 4.20 -7.91
C PHE A 244 1.96 3.10 -7.25
N VAL A 245 1.45 1.87 -7.23
CA VAL A 245 2.13 0.77 -6.56
C VAL A 245 3.42 0.39 -7.30
N GLU A 246 3.47 0.50 -8.62
CA GLU A 246 4.72 0.28 -9.35
C GLU A 246 5.74 1.38 -9.12
N GLU A 247 5.31 2.64 -9.10
CA GLU A 247 6.19 3.74 -8.72
C GLU A 247 6.73 3.54 -7.30
N PHE A 248 5.86 3.14 -6.36
CA PHE A 248 6.22 2.75 -5.00
C PHE A 248 7.26 1.62 -4.98
N LEU A 249 7.04 0.56 -5.79
CA LEU A 249 7.93 -0.59 -5.89
C LEU A 249 9.32 -0.23 -6.45
N ARG A 250 9.45 0.72 -7.39
CA ARG A 250 10.76 1.11 -7.95
C ARG A 250 11.76 1.61 -6.92
N ASP A 251 11.25 2.15 -5.81
CA ASP A 251 12.06 2.62 -4.69
C ASP A 251 12.51 1.49 -3.75
N HIS A 252 12.01 0.27 -3.95
CA HIS A 252 12.41 -0.94 -3.24
C HIS A 252 13.42 -1.76 -4.06
N ALA A 253 14.57 -2.06 -3.46
CA ALA A 253 15.65 -2.80 -4.11
C ALA A 253 15.19 -4.16 -4.68
N GLY A 254 14.24 -4.83 -4.03
CA GLY A 254 13.67 -6.10 -4.50
C GLY A 254 12.86 -5.98 -5.80
N ALA A 255 12.21 -4.86 -6.04
CA ALA A 255 11.47 -4.63 -7.29
C ALA A 255 12.39 -4.24 -8.45
N ARG A 256 13.55 -3.64 -8.18
CA ARG A 256 14.62 -3.51 -9.20
C ARG A 256 15.17 -4.87 -9.59
N GLN A 257 15.40 -5.76 -8.62
CA GLN A 257 15.85 -7.12 -8.90
C GLN A 257 14.80 -7.93 -9.66
N LYS A 258 13.52 -7.85 -9.26
CA LYS A 258 12.40 -8.50 -9.95
C LYS A 258 12.19 -7.94 -11.37
N LYS A 259 12.25 -6.62 -11.54
CA LYS A 259 12.19 -5.97 -12.87
C LYS A 259 13.37 -6.40 -13.74
N ALA A 260 14.59 -6.37 -13.21
CA ALA A 260 15.79 -6.82 -13.92
C ALA A 260 15.75 -8.32 -14.26
N PHE A 261 15.20 -9.15 -13.37
CA PHE A 261 15.02 -10.58 -13.61
C PHE A 261 14.09 -10.85 -14.79
N TYR A 262 12.92 -10.23 -14.82
CA TYR A 262 11.98 -10.41 -15.93
C TYR A 262 12.44 -9.72 -17.21
N GLU A 263 13.16 -8.61 -17.12
CA GLU A 263 13.77 -7.96 -18.27
C GLU A 263 14.85 -8.86 -18.89
N ALA A 264 15.69 -9.49 -18.06
CA ALA A 264 16.67 -10.48 -18.53
C ALA A 264 16.00 -11.73 -19.12
N HIS A 265 14.99 -12.29 -18.47
CA HIS A 265 14.26 -13.46 -18.99
C HIS A 265 13.56 -13.16 -20.30
N PHE A 266 12.87 -12.02 -20.41
CA PHE A 266 12.20 -11.61 -21.63
C PHE A 266 13.16 -11.55 -22.82
N HIS A 267 14.35 -10.96 -22.62
CA HIS A 267 15.36 -10.87 -23.68
C HIS A 267 16.03 -12.20 -24.04
N GLN A 268 15.90 -13.23 -23.19
CA GLN A 268 16.38 -14.59 -23.49
C GLN A 268 15.36 -15.44 -24.25
N LEU A 269 14.08 -15.03 -24.29
CA LEU A 269 13.05 -15.74 -25.04
C LEU A 269 13.25 -15.60 -26.55
N PRO A 270 12.83 -16.59 -27.36
CA PRO A 270 12.76 -16.46 -28.80
C PRO A 270 11.90 -15.25 -29.24
N ALA A 271 12.23 -14.66 -30.39
CA ALA A 271 11.55 -13.45 -30.88
C ALA A 271 10.02 -13.61 -31.01
N HIS A 272 9.55 -14.78 -31.45
CA HIS A 272 8.12 -15.06 -31.59
C HIS A 272 7.40 -15.09 -30.24
N GLU A 273 8.01 -15.63 -29.18
CA GLU A 273 7.44 -15.63 -27.83
C GLU A 273 7.43 -14.21 -27.24
N GLN A 274 8.48 -13.41 -27.51
CA GLN A 274 8.51 -12.00 -27.10
C GLN A 274 7.35 -11.22 -27.72
N GLU A 275 7.09 -11.41 -29.02
CA GLU A 275 5.97 -10.77 -29.72
C GLU A 275 4.62 -11.20 -29.15
N GLU A 276 4.40 -12.49 -28.90
CA GLU A 276 3.16 -13.00 -28.31
C GLU A 276 2.89 -12.41 -26.92
N ILE A 277 3.91 -12.37 -26.07
CA ILE A 277 3.80 -11.79 -24.72
C ILE A 277 3.48 -10.30 -24.79
N ILE A 278 4.10 -9.54 -25.70
CA ILE A 278 3.83 -8.11 -25.88
C ILE A 278 2.41 -7.90 -26.42
N GLN A 279 1.96 -8.69 -27.39
CA GLN A 279 0.59 -8.61 -27.90
C GLN A 279 -0.44 -8.90 -26.80
N PHE A 280 -0.20 -9.93 -25.97
CA PHE A 280 -1.07 -10.25 -24.85
C PHE A 280 -1.04 -9.15 -23.77
N ALA A 281 0.13 -8.56 -23.50
CA ALA A 281 0.26 -7.42 -22.59
C ALA A 281 -0.54 -6.21 -23.09
N MET A 282 -0.45 -5.89 -24.39
CA MET A 282 -1.23 -4.80 -25.01
C MET A 282 -2.73 -5.06 -24.93
N GLN A 283 -3.15 -6.32 -25.05
CA GLN A 283 -4.55 -6.72 -24.85
C GLN A 283 -4.99 -6.61 -23.39
N ASN A 284 -4.12 -6.73 -22.41
CA ASN A 284 -4.50 -6.58 -20.99
C ASN A 284 -4.56 -5.12 -20.52
N LEU A 285 -4.02 -4.17 -21.31
CA LEU A 285 -4.17 -2.74 -21.02
C LEU A 285 -5.65 -2.33 -21.08
N SER A 286 -6.04 -1.41 -20.19
CA SER A 286 -7.38 -0.83 -20.17
C SER A 286 -7.74 -0.20 -21.51
N ASN A 287 -9.04 -0.15 -21.84
CA ASN A 287 -9.51 0.45 -23.11
C ASN A 287 -9.01 1.89 -23.32
N TYR A 288 -8.81 2.64 -22.23
CA TYR A 288 -8.23 3.99 -22.24
C TYR A 288 -6.77 4.02 -22.72
N ASN A 289 -6.00 3.00 -22.38
CA ASN A 289 -4.60 2.87 -22.80
C ASN A 289 -4.48 2.28 -24.20
N ARG A 290 -5.37 1.34 -24.58
CA ARG A 290 -5.36 0.75 -25.93
C ARG A 290 -5.58 1.79 -27.03
N SER A 291 -6.44 2.78 -26.80
CA SER A 291 -6.69 3.85 -27.77
C SER A 291 -5.52 4.85 -27.94
N ARG A 292 -4.44 4.70 -27.17
CA ARG A 292 -3.26 5.57 -27.22
C ARG A 292 -1.95 4.80 -27.50
N LEU A 293 -2.06 3.54 -27.92
CA LEU A 293 -0.90 2.67 -28.20
C LEU A 293 -0.04 3.20 -29.36
N ASP A 294 -0.63 3.95 -30.29
CA ASP A 294 0.09 4.57 -31.41
C ASP A 294 1.18 5.57 -30.95
N TYR A 295 1.17 6.00 -29.68
CA TYR A 295 2.12 6.94 -29.07
C TYR A 295 3.05 6.27 -28.03
N LEU A 296 3.16 4.94 -28.03
CA LEU A 296 3.97 4.17 -27.06
C LEU A 296 5.42 4.65 -26.91
N GLU A 297 6.04 5.16 -27.98
CA GLU A 297 7.42 5.67 -27.96
C GLU A 297 7.56 7.03 -27.26
N GLU A 298 6.49 7.83 -27.22
CA GLU A 298 6.52 9.23 -26.75
C GLU A 298 5.93 9.44 -25.35
N GLU A 299 5.14 8.49 -24.81
CA GLU A 299 4.55 8.59 -23.48
C GLU A 299 5.18 7.62 -22.45
N PRO A 300 6.01 8.11 -21.51
CA PRO A 300 6.68 7.29 -20.49
C PRO A 300 5.74 6.47 -19.59
N ILE A 301 4.50 6.93 -19.43
CA ILE A 301 3.48 6.27 -18.59
C ILE A 301 2.94 5.03 -19.32
N LEU A 302 2.63 5.15 -20.62
CA LEU A 302 2.16 4.04 -21.46
C LEU A 302 3.24 2.96 -21.63
N ARG A 303 4.50 3.37 -21.82
CA ARG A 303 5.63 2.44 -21.88
C ARG A 303 5.77 1.64 -20.60
N GLU A 304 5.63 2.28 -19.43
CA GLU A 304 5.67 1.52 -18.20
C GLU A 304 4.46 0.59 -18.10
N ALA A 305 3.23 1.07 -18.34
CA ALA A 305 2.02 0.26 -18.29
C ALA A 305 2.17 -1.05 -19.08
N LEU A 306 2.76 -0.98 -20.28
CA LEU A 306 3.07 -2.15 -21.09
C LEU A 306 4.12 -3.08 -20.46
N LEU A 307 5.20 -2.52 -19.91
CA LEU A 307 6.24 -3.31 -19.21
C LEU A 307 5.67 -4.07 -18.01
N ILE A 308 4.71 -3.49 -17.33
CA ILE A 308 4.02 -4.13 -16.21
C ILE A 308 3.20 -5.31 -16.70
N GLU A 309 2.31 -5.10 -17.67
CA GLU A 309 1.46 -6.18 -18.18
C GLU A 309 2.30 -7.32 -18.76
N ARG A 310 3.41 -6.99 -19.44
CA ARG A 310 4.42 -7.96 -19.87
C ARG A 310 5.00 -8.74 -18.68
N ASN A 311 5.43 -8.04 -17.63
CA ASN A 311 6.02 -8.68 -16.45
C ASN A 311 5.01 -9.55 -15.68
N LYS A 312 3.72 -9.18 -15.66
CA LYS A 312 2.64 -10.02 -15.10
C LYS A 312 2.50 -11.35 -15.83
N ILE A 313 2.63 -11.34 -17.15
CA ILE A 313 2.59 -12.56 -17.97
C ILE A 313 3.83 -13.42 -17.68
N LEU A 314 5.02 -12.80 -17.69
CA LEU A 314 6.27 -13.48 -17.37
C LEU A 314 6.26 -14.07 -15.96
N GLU A 315 5.63 -13.43 -14.99
CA GLU A 315 5.51 -13.97 -13.62
C GLU A 315 4.66 -15.24 -13.57
N LYS A 316 3.58 -15.33 -14.37
CA LYS A 316 2.77 -16.54 -14.46
C LYS A 316 3.53 -17.69 -15.12
N LEU A 317 4.40 -17.37 -16.09
CA LEU A 317 5.20 -18.35 -16.81
C LEU A 317 6.46 -18.77 -16.04
N PHE A 318 7.06 -17.83 -15.31
CA PHE A 318 8.36 -17.97 -14.63
C PHE A 318 8.31 -17.32 -13.22
N PRO A 319 7.72 -17.99 -12.21
CA PRO A 319 7.52 -17.40 -10.89
C PRO A 319 8.84 -16.99 -10.20
N TYR A 320 9.02 -15.69 -9.92
CA TYR A 320 10.26 -15.13 -9.35
C TYR A 320 10.67 -15.75 -7.99
N ARG A 321 9.70 -16.16 -7.17
CA ARG A 321 9.92 -16.70 -5.81
C ARG A 321 10.64 -18.05 -5.78
N GLU A 322 10.47 -18.86 -6.81
CA GLU A 322 11.14 -20.16 -6.91
C GLU A 322 12.64 -19.98 -7.24
N HIS A 323 13.00 -18.89 -7.92
CA HIS A 323 14.38 -18.56 -8.27
C HIS A 323 15.14 -17.83 -7.16
N SER A 324 14.48 -17.02 -6.32
CA SER A 324 15.16 -16.29 -5.24
C SER A 324 15.59 -17.19 -4.07
N THR A 325 14.98 -18.37 -3.91
CA THR A 325 15.33 -19.35 -2.88
C THR A 325 16.42 -20.33 -3.34
N ALA A 326 16.56 -20.56 -4.66
CA ALA A 326 17.61 -21.42 -5.22
C ALA A 326 19.02 -20.83 -5.11
N ASN A 327 19.16 -19.50 -5.12
CA ASN A 327 20.44 -18.79 -4.97
C ASN A 327 20.86 -18.53 -3.51
N GLN A 328 20.16 -19.12 -2.52
CA GLN A 328 20.47 -19.01 -1.09
C GLN A 328 20.66 -20.36 -0.40
N ARG A 329 21.21 -21.37 -1.10
CA ARG A 329 21.80 -22.53 -0.42
C ARG A 329 23.32 -22.51 -0.64
N PRO A 330 24.12 -22.62 0.44
CA PRO A 330 25.58 -22.66 0.34
C PRO A 330 26.09 -23.88 -0.42
#